data_AF-R0AZG0-F1
#
_entry.id   AF-R0AZG0-F1
#
_cell.length_a   1.000
_cell.length_b   1.000
_cell.length_c   1.000
_cell.angle_alpha   90.00
_cell.angle_beta   90.00
_cell.angle_gamma   90.00
#
_symmetry.space_group_name_H-M   'P 1'
#
loop_
_entity.id
_entity.type
_entity.pdbx_description
1 polymer ?
#
loop_
_entity_poly.entity_id
_entity_poly.type
_entity_poly.pdbx_seq_one_letter_code
_entity_poly.pdbx_strand_id
1 'polypeptide(L)'
;MTRLKPNVMVRPVSKGIKYMNKRKWTHILAKLLTLFLVGYCTYIALEVTYRNVSYPLMGCVGGISLLLFDQINNKISWNLDLILQGFIGSAIVTSFELFIGEALKVLNHPLMWDYSNMPFNYDGVICLPFSIVWIIITILGILVADAYNYYLFHEEPRPYYWIIGHYFVMPKRYCNGE
;
A
#
# COMPACT_ATOMS: atom_id res chain seq x y z
N MET A 1 -6.51 -18.08 -27.13
CA MET A 1 -6.16 -18.41 -25.72
C MET A 1 -7.21 -17.81 -24.81
N THR A 2 -8.25 -18.59 -24.53
CA THR A 2 -9.34 -18.22 -23.64
C THR A 2 -8.79 -18.08 -22.22
N ARG A 3 -8.89 -16.86 -21.66
CA ARG A 3 -8.66 -16.60 -20.23
C ARG A 3 -9.58 -17.53 -19.45
N LEU A 4 -9.06 -18.64 -18.92
CA LEU A 4 -9.74 -19.39 -17.86
C LEU A 4 -9.89 -18.38 -16.73
N LYS A 5 -11.10 -17.84 -16.53
CA LYS A 5 -11.39 -17.00 -15.37
C LYS A 5 -11.17 -17.90 -14.15
N PRO A 6 -10.07 -17.74 -13.38
CA PRO A 6 -10.08 -18.33 -12.06
C PRO A 6 -11.25 -17.65 -11.36
N ASN A 7 -12.12 -18.43 -10.72
CA ASN A 7 -13.20 -17.91 -9.87
C ASN A 7 -12.70 -16.66 -9.15
N VAL A 8 -13.47 -15.57 -9.19
CA VAL A 8 -13.14 -14.27 -8.57
C VAL A 8 -12.85 -14.52 -7.10
N MET A 9 -11.58 -14.83 -6.79
CA MET A 9 -11.10 -15.07 -5.45
C MET A 9 -10.66 -13.71 -4.94
N VAL A 10 -11.64 -12.92 -4.51
CA VAL A 10 -11.39 -11.93 -3.47
C VAL A 10 -10.97 -12.74 -2.24
N ARG A 11 -10.03 -12.23 -1.42
CA ARG A 11 -9.74 -12.82 -0.11
C ARG A 11 -11.11 -13.05 0.56
N PRO A 12 -11.55 -14.30 0.80
CA PRO A 12 -12.94 -14.53 1.18
C PRO A 12 -13.15 -13.92 2.56
N VAL A 13 -13.74 -12.71 2.59
CA VAL A 13 -14.09 -11.99 3.82
C VAL A 13 -14.90 -12.92 4.73
N SER A 14 -15.74 -13.78 4.16
CA SER A 14 -16.58 -14.74 4.87
C SER A 14 -15.84 -15.89 5.59
N LYS A 15 -14.65 -16.32 5.13
CA LYS A 15 -13.82 -17.29 5.87
C LYS A 15 -12.91 -16.60 6.89
N GLY A 16 -12.48 -15.37 6.60
CA GLY A 16 -11.83 -14.50 7.58
C GLY A 16 -12.73 -14.25 8.80
N ILE A 17 -14.03 -13.97 8.59
CA ILE A 17 -15.01 -13.76 9.67
C ILE A 17 -15.24 -15.03 10.51
N LYS A 18 -15.29 -16.22 9.90
CA LYS A 18 -15.50 -17.47 10.64
C LYS A 18 -14.27 -17.90 11.46
N TYR A 19 -13.06 -17.48 11.06
CA TYR A 19 -11.81 -17.61 11.85
C TYR A 19 -11.54 -16.41 12.78
N MET A 20 -12.15 -15.24 12.53
CA MET A 20 -12.08 -14.03 13.38
C MET A 20 -12.76 -14.24 14.74
N ASN A 21 -13.71 -15.18 14.83
CA ASN A 21 -14.51 -15.42 16.04
C ASN A 21 -13.69 -15.90 17.25
N LYS A 22 -12.37 -16.13 17.10
CA LYS A 22 -11.45 -16.56 18.17
C LYS A 22 -10.25 -15.63 18.39
N ARG A 23 -10.01 -14.62 17.55
CA ARG A 23 -8.84 -13.71 17.67
C ARG A 23 -9.18 -12.53 18.58
N LYS A 24 -8.45 -12.40 19.69
CA LYS A 24 -8.53 -11.25 20.60
C LYS A 24 -8.22 -9.96 19.84
N TRP A 25 -8.93 -8.87 20.14
CA TRP A 25 -8.73 -7.52 19.58
C TRP A 25 -7.27 -7.04 19.58
N THR A 26 -6.47 -7.54 20.52
CA THR A 26 -5.03 -7.30 20.62
C THR A 26 -4.26 -7.70 19.36
N HIS A 27 -4.63 -8.78 18.68
CA HIS A 27 -3.96 -9.22 17.46
C HIS A 27 -4.23 -8.29 16.27
N ILE A 28 -5.48 -7.81 16.15
CA ILE A 28 -5.87 -6.87 15.09
C ILE A 28 -5.17 -5.55 15.33
N LEU A 29 -5.18 -5.06 16.57
CA LEU A 29 -4.51 -3.81 16.93
C LEU A 29 -2.99 -3.90 16.69
N ALA A 30 -2.34 -5.01 17.09
CA ALA A 30 -0.93 -5.22 16.84
C ALA A 30 -0.61 -5.22 15.34
N LYS A 31 -1.41 -5.91 14.52
CA LYS A 31 -1.27 -5.92 13.06
C LYS A 31 -1.32 -4.50 12.48
N LEU A 32 -2.38 -3.76 12.80
CA LEU A 32 -2.58 -2.40 12.30
C LEU A 32 -1.46 -1.47 12.75
N LEU A 33 -1.05 -1.56 14.01
CA LEU A 33 0.01 -0.73 14.56
C LEU A 33 1.35 -1.03 13.88
N THR A 34 1.71 -2.31 13.72
CA THR A 34 2.98 -2.66 13.07
C THR A 34 2.99 -2.26 11.59
N LEU A 35 1.91 -2.49 10.83
CA LEU A 35 1.83 -2.03 9.44
C LEU A 35 1.91 -0.50 9.35
N PHE A 36 1.22 0.22 10.23
CA PHE A 36 1.31 1.68 10.29
C PHE A 36 2.74 2.14 10.58
N LEU A 37 3.41 1.55 11.58
CA LEU A 37 4.78 1.91 11.95
C LEU A 37 5.78 1.58 10.85
N VAL A 38 5.62 0.44 10.16
CA VAL A 38 6.46 0.09 9.00
C VAL A 38 6.27 1.12 7.90
N GLY A 39 5.04 1.50 7.56
CA GLY A 39 4.76 2.52 6.55
C GLY A 39 5.29 3.89 6.95
N TYR A 40 5.12 4.28 8.21
CA TYR A 40 5.63 5.53 8.78
C TYR A 40 7.15 5.61 8.67
N CYS A 41 7.86 4.62 9.22
CA CYS A 41 9.32 4.61 9.22
C CYS A 41 9.89 4.51 7.80
N THR A 42 9.27 3.73 6.93
CA THR A 42 9.73 3.58 5.54
C THR A 42 9.60 4.90 4.78
N TYR A 43 8.48 5.60 4.93
CA TYR A 43 8.28 6.89 4.27
C TYR A 43 9.31 7.92 4.76
N ILE A 44 9.47 8.06 6.08
CA ILE A 44 10.45 8.99 6.67
C ILE A 44 11.87 8.65 6.16
N ALA A 45 12.24 7.37 6.12
CA ALA A 45 13.55 6.95 5.62
C ALA A 45 13.76 7.30 4.14
N LEU A 46 12.75 7.09 3.29
CA LEU A 46 12.79 7.47 1.88
C LEU A 46 12.93 8.99 1.72
N GLU A 47 12.14 9.77 2.46
CA GLU A 47 12.17 11.23 2.36
C GLU A 47 13.49 11.81 2.87
N VAL A 48 14.01 11.33 4.01
CA VAL A 48 15.32 11.74 4.52
C VAL A 48 16.44 11.37 3.54
N THR A 49 16.39 10.21 2.90
CA THR A 49 17.39 9.83 1.90
C THR A 49 17.35 10.74 0.66
N TYR A 50 16.16 11.21 0.28
CA TYR A 50 15.98 12.07 -0.89
C TYR A 50 16.24 13.56 -0.62
N ARG A 51 15.84 14.09 0.55
CA ARG A 51 15.83 15.53 0.87
C ARG A 51 16.60 15.92 2.14
N ASN A 52 17.15 14.95 2.88
CA ASN A 52 17.80 15.11 4.19
C ASN A 52 16.90 15.61 5.34
N VAL A 53 15.66 15.97 5.05
CA VAL A 53 14.65 16.41 6.02
C VAL A 53 13.34 15.70 5.75
N SER A 54 12.54 15.49 6.80
CA SER A 54 11.22 14.87 6.68
C SER A 54 10.27 15.42 7.74
N TYR A 55 8.98 15.35 7.45
CA TYR A 55 7.93 15.87 8.33
C TYR A 55 7.13 14.72 8.95
N PRO A 56 6.88 14.74 10.28
CA PRO A 56 6.10 13.69 10.94
C PRO A 56 4.71 13.45 10.33
N LEU A 57 4.07 14.50 9.81
CA LEU A 57 2.78 14.42 9.14
C LEU A 57 2.85 13.52 7.89
N MET A 58 3.93 13.61 7.11
CA MET A 58 4.10 12.78 5.93
C MET A 58 4.43 11.33 6.29
N GLY A 59 5.13 11.10 7.40
CA GLY A 59 5.21 9.78 8.01
C GLY A 59 3.82 9.19 8.31
N CYS A 60 2.90 9.97 8.88
CA CYS A 60 1.53 9.51 9.11
C CYS A 60 0.81 9.15 7.80
N VAL A 61 1.01 9.93 6.73
CA VAL A 61 0.48 9.62 5.39
C VAL A 61 1.06 8.31 4.86
N GLY A 62 2.37 8.08 5.02
CA GLY A 62 3.02 6.83 4.65
C GLY A 62 2.46 5.61 5.40
N GLY A 63 2.26 5.75 6.72
CA GLY A 63 1.63 4.73 7.56
C GLY A 63 0.19 4.42 7.13
N ILE A 64 -0.64 5.45 6.92
CA ILE A 64 -2.02 5.30 6.44
C ILE A 64 -2.04 4.67 5.04
N SER A 65 -1.13 5.08 4.15
CA SER A 65 -1.06 4.55 2.79
C SER A 65 -0.77 3.06 2.79
N LEU A 66 0.17 2.59 3.62
CA LEU A 66 0.45 1.14 3.72
C LEU A 66 -0.73 0.35 4.28
N LEU A 67 -1.49 0.92 5.23
CA LEU A 67 -2.74 0.32 5.69
C LEU A 67 -3.79 0.25 4.57
N LEU A 68 -3.86 1.25 3.70
CA LEU A 68 -4.77 1.22 2.55
C LEU A 68 -4.33 0.19 1.51
N PHE A 69 -3.02 0.06 1.27
CA PHE A 69 -2.47 -0.94 0.35
C PHE A 69 -2.79 -2.37 0.80
N ASP A 70 -2.69 -2.66 2.11
CA ASP A 70 -3.14 -3.93 2.71
C ASP A 70 -4.61 -4.23 2.40
N GLN A 71 -5.45 -3.19 2.29
CA GLN A 71 -6.87 -3.33 2.01
C GLN A 71 -7.21 -3.44 0.52
N ILE A 72 -6.29 -3.09 -0.39
CA ILE A 72 -6.50 -3.19 -1.84
C ILE A 72 -6.87 -4.63 -2.20
N ASN A 73 -6.07 -5.63 -1.82
CA ASN A 73 -6.34 -7.03 -2.15
C ASN A 73 -7.52 -7.67 -1.38
N ASN A 74 -8.04 -7.00 -0.35
CA ASN A 74 -9.25 -7.42 0.35
C ASN A 74 -10.53 -6.92 -0.31
N LYS A 75 -10.48 -5.74 -0.94
CA LYS A 75 -11.65 -5.09 -1.58
C LYS A 75 -11.68 -5.29 -3.08
N ILE A 76 -10.51 -5.35 -3.70
CA ILE A 76 -10.29 -5.47 -5.13
C ILE A 76 -9.92 -6.92 -5.43
N SER A 77 -10.44 -7.46 -6.53
CA SER A 77 -10.18 -8.85 -6.93
C SER A 77 -8.70 -9.05 -7.26
N TRP A 78 -8.12 -10.16 -6.77
CA TRP A 78 -6.75 -10.61 -7.07
C TRP A 78 -6.51 -10.91 -8.56
N ASN A 79 -7.58 -10.93 -9.37
CA ASN A 79 -7.50 -11.06 -10.82
C ASN A 79 -7.10 -9.75 -11.52
N LEU A 80 -7.05 -8.62 -10.82
CA LEU A 80 -6.53 -7.36 -11.38
C LEU A 80 -5.01 -7.40 -11.39
N ASP A 81 -4.43 -6.96 -12.51
CA ASP A 81 -2.98 -6.89 -12.69
C ASP A 81 -2.37 -6.04 -11.57
N LEU A 82 -1.26 -6.52 -11.00
CA LEU A 82 -0.53 -5.83 -9.93
C LEU A 82 -0.12 -4.42 -10.36
N ILE A 83 0.15 -4.20 -11.65
CA ILE A 83 0.44 -2.86 -12.18
C ILE A 83 -0.77 -1.94 -12.01
N LEU A 84 -1.98 -2.43 -12.29
CA LEU A 84 -3.20 -1.65 -12.14
C LEU A 84 -3.51 -1.37 -10.66
N GLN A 85 -3.20 -2.31 -9.76
CA GLN A 85 -3.24 -2.05 -8.32
C GLN A 85 -2.24 -0.94 -7.92
N GLY A 86 -1.05 -0.95 -8.53
CA GLY A 86 -0.04 0.11 -8.41
C GLY A 86 -0.58 1.48 -8.82
N PHE A 87 -1.29 1.58 -9.95
CA PHE A 87 -1.96 2.82 -10.37
C PHE A 87 -3.01 3.29 -9.37
N ILE A 88 -3.80 2.37 -8.80
CA ILE A 88 -4.81 2.72 -7.79
C ILE A 88 -4.15 3.28 -6.53
N GLY A 89 -3.11 2.62 -6.01
CA GLY A 89 -2.42 3.15 -4.82
C GLY A 89 -1.64 4.43 -5.10
N SER A 90 -1.05 4.59 -6.30
CA SER A 90 -0.46 5.86 -6.72
C SER A 90 -1.49 7.00 -6.73
N ALA A 91 -2.71 6.74 -7.23
CA ALA A 91 -3.78 7.72 -7.21
C ALA A 91 -4.20 8.08 -5.77
N ILE A 92 -4.22 7.12 -4.85
CA ILE A 92 -4.48 7.36 -3.42
C ILE A 92 -3.39 8.27 -2.82
N VAL A 93 -2.11 7.95 -3.03
CA VAL A 93 -1.00 8.75 -2.50
C VAL A 93 -1.00 10.15 -3.09
N THR A 94 -1.13 10.27 -4.42
CA THR A 94 -1.19 11.57 -5.11
C THR A 94 -2.37 12.41 -4.62
N SER A 95 -3.50 11.78 -4.29
CA SER A 95 -4.67 12.46 -3.71
C SER A 95 -4.40 12.97 -2.29
N PHE A 96 -3.66 12.23 -1.47
CA PHE A 96 -3.22 12.73 -0.16
C PHE A 96 -2.23 13.88 -0.30
N GLU A 97 -1.27 13.79 -1.21
CA GLU A 97 -0.33 14.88 -1.48
C GLU A 97 -1.08 16.14 -1.90
N LEU A 98 -2.02 16.03 -2.83
CA LEU A 98 -2.83 17.16 -3.27
C LEU A 98 -3.64 17.76 -2.12
N PHE A 99 -4.37 16.92 -1.37
CA PHE A 99 -5.20 17.40 -0.26
C PHE A 99 -4.38 18.11 0.81
N ILE A 100 -3.24 17.54 1.21
CA ILE A 100 -2.40 18.10 2.26
C ILE A 100 -1.69 19.35 1.78
N GLY A 101 -1.14 19.35 0.56
CA GLY A 101 -0.45 20.50 0.02
C GLY A 101 -1.39 21.69 -0.19
N GLU A 102 -2.59 21.48 -0.75
CA GLU A 102 -3.59 22.55 -0.88
C GLU A 102 -4.08 23.04 0.48
N ALA A 103 -4.29 22.13 1.45
CA ALA A 103 -4.65 22.53 2.81
C ALA A 103 -3.58 23.41 3.45
N LEU A 104 -2.30 23.10 3.28
CA LEU A 104 -1.20 23.94 3.79
C LEU A 104 -1.21 25.34 3.17
N LYS A 105 -1.50 25.44 1.87
CA LYS A 105 -1.60 26.74 1.18
C LYS A 105 -2.74 27.59 1.71
N VAL A 106 -3.94 27.01 1.83
CA VAL A 106 -5.13 27.70 2.36
C VAL A 106 -4.92 28.15 3.80
N LEU A 107 -4.18 27.36 4.60
CA LEU A 107 -3.86 27.68 5.98
C LEU A 107 -2.63 28.61 6.14
N ASN A 108 -2.03 29.09 5.05
CA ASN A 108 -0.81 29.91 5.05
C ASN A 108 0.38 29.27 5.81
N HIS A 109 0.43 27.94 5.88
CA HIS A 109 1.56 27.21 6.44
C HIS A 109 2.66 27.01 5.39
N PRO A 110 3.93 26.89 5.80
CA PRO A 110 5.01 26.57 4.88
C PRO A 110 4.76 25.21 4.22
N LEU A 111 4.88 25.17 2.90
CA LEU A 111 4.77 23.93 2.14
C LEU A 111 5.87 22.95 2.58
N MET A 112 5.49 21.69 2.78
CA MET A 112 6.43 20.64 3.15
C MET A 112 7.30 20.20 1.96
N TRP A 113 6.89 20.45 0.72
CA TRP A 113 7.63 20.19 -0.51
C TRP A 113 7.26 21.21 -1.60
N ASP A 114 8.10 21.33 -2.63
CA ASP A 114 7.88 22.21 -3.77
C ASP A 114 8.24 21.49 -5.07
N TYR A 115 7.24 21.24 -5.90
CA TYR A 115 7.37 20.60 -7.22
C TYR A 115 7.22 21.61 -8.38
N SER A 116 7.28 22.92 -8.13
CA SER A 116 7.07 23.95 -9.16
C SER A 116 8.03 23.83 -10.35
N ASN A 117 9.24 23.33 -10.10
CA ASN A 117 10.28 23.13 -11.12
C ASN A 117 10.21 21.76 -11.83
N MET A 118 9.23 20.91 -11.49
CA MET A 118 9.07 19.59 -12.08
C MET A 118 8.11 19.64 -13.29
N PRO A 119 8.35 18.84 -14.34
CA PRO A 119 7.46 18.79 -15.49
C PRO A 119 6.10 18.19 -15.09
N PHE A 120 5.02 18.67 -15.73
CA PHE A 120 3.65 18.23 -15.46
C PHE A 120 3.26 18.32 -13.97
N ASN A 121 3.70 19.38 -13.29
CA ASN A 121 3.25 19.69 -11.95
C ASN A 121 1.88 20.38 -11.99
N TYR A 122 1.13 20.23 -10.89
CA TYR A 122 -0.07 20.99 -10.61
C TYR A 122 0.18 21.83 -9.35
N ASP A 123 0.22 23.15 -9.56
CA ASP A 123 0.34 24.18 -8.52
C ASP A 123 1.53 23.99 -7.56
N GLY A 124 2.60 23.35 -8.04
CA GLY A 124 3.77 22.98 -7.25
C GLY A 124 3.51 21.91 -6.18
N VAL A 125 2.28 21.37 -6.06
CA VAL A 125 1.88 20.44 -4.99
C VAL A 125 1.99 18.98 -5.41
N ILE A 126 1.56 18.61 -6.62
CA ILE A 126 1.75 17.25 -7.17
C ILE A 126 2.45 17.32 -8.51
N CYS A 127 3.11 16.25 -8.92
CA CYS A 127 3.61 16.15 -10.29
C CYS A 127 3.63 14.71 -10.80
N LEU A 128 3.54 14.57 -12.12
CA LEU A 128 3.50 13.27 -12.78
C LEU A 128 4.72 12.36 -12.48
N PRO A 129 5.97 12.86 -12.45
CA PRO A 129 7.12 12.02 -12.10
C PRO A 129 6.98 11.34 -10.73
N PHE A 130 6.52 12.05 -9.70
CA PHE A 130 6.31 11.46 -8.38
C PHE A 130 5.13 10.49 -8.36
N SER A 131 4.03 10.79 -9.07
CA SER A 131 2.94 9.82 -9.25
C SER A 131 3.42 8.50 -9.87
N ILE A 132 4.38 8.53 -10.82
CA ILE A 132 4.97 7.31 -11.37
C ILE A 132 5.80 6.57 -10.33
N VAL A 133 6.61 7.26 -9.53
CA VAL A 133 7.34 6.66 -8.39
C VAL A 133 6.36 5.98 -7.42
N TRP A 134 5.22 6.61 -7.14
CA TRP A 134 4.20 6.05 -6.26
C TRP A 134 3.58 4.76 -6.78
N ILE A 135 3.58 4.51 -8.09
CA ILE A 135 3.14 3.22 -8.64
C ILE A 135 4.08 2.10 -8.16
N ILE A 136 5.38 2.32 -8.27
CA ILE A 136 6.40 1.34 -7.87
C ILE A 136 6.35 1.12 -6.36
N ILE A 137 6.30 2.20 -5.57
CA ILE A 137 6.21 2.12 -4.10
C ILE A 137 4.93 1.42 -3.66
N THR A 138 3.80 1.68 -4.32
CA THR A 138 2.54 0.97 -4.04
C THR A 138 2.67 -0.52 -4.28
N ILE A 139 3.23 -0.93 -5.43
CA ILE A 139 3.42 -2.35 -5.76
C ILE A 139 4.26 -3.04 -4.68
N LEU A 140 5.38 -2.42 -4.29
CA LEU A 140 6.22 -2.95 -3.21
C LEU A 140 5.48 -2.99 -1.87
N GLY A 141 4.70 -1.95 -1.56
CA GLY A 141 3.89 -1.89 -0.34
C GLY A 141 2.84 -2.99 -0.27
N ILE A 142 2.15 -3.29 -1.37
CA ILE A 142 1.19 -4.40 -1.47
C ILE A 142 1.90 -5.74 -1.22
N LEU A 143 3.04 -5.99 -1.87
CA LEU A 143 3.81 -7.21 -1.69
C LEU A 143 4.29 -7.37 -0.24
N VAL A 144 4.76 -6.29 0.38
CA VAL A 144 5.20 -6.31 1.79
C VAL A 144 4.04 -6.57 2.73
N ALA A 145 2.89 -5.91 2.54
CA ALA A 145 1.70 -6.10 3.37
C ALA A 145 1.18 -7.55 3.28
N ASP A 146 1.12 -8.12 2.08
CA ASP A 146 0.66 -9.50 1.89
C ASP A 146 1.66 -10.52 2.42
N ALA A 147 2.98 -10.29 2.24
CA ALA A 147 4.01 -11.12 2.86
C ALA A 147 3.91 -11.07 4.39
N TYR A 148 3.73 -9.88 4.95
CA TYR A 148 3.54 -9.68 6.38
C TYR A 148 2.33 -10.48 6.90
N ASN A 149 1.20 -10.40 6.20
CA ASN A 149 -0.01 -11.13 6.56
C ASN A 149 0.15 -12.66 6.49
N TYR A 150 0.79 -13.15 5.43
CA TYR A 150 0.90 -14.58 5.17
C TYR A 150 1.99 -15.26 6.02
N TYR A 151 3.18 -14.67 6.12
CA TYR A 151 4.32 -15.26 6.83
C TYR A 151 4.28 -15.01 8.34
N LEU A 152 3.99 -13.78 8.79
CA LEU A 152 3.99 -13.46 10.22
C LEU A 152 2.62 -13.73 10.86
N PHE A 153 1.53 -13.28 10.25
CA PHE A 153 0.18 -13.38 10.85
C PHE A 153 -0.57 -14.67 10.52
N HIS A 154 0.07 -15.54 9.73
CA HIS A 154 -0.45 -16.83 9.32
C HIS A 154 -1.86 -16.76 8.72
N GLU A 155 -2.14 -15.67 8.00
CA GLU A 155 -3.43 -15.47 7.36
C GLU A 155 -3.48 -16.11 5.98
N GLU A 156 -4.33 -17.13 5.83
CA GLU A 156 -4.71 -17.68 4.54
C GLU A 156 -5.69 -16.74 3.81
N PRO A 157 -5.78 -16.76 2.47
CA PRO A 157 -5.05 -17.61 1.52
C PRO A 157 -3.67 -17.09 1.13
N ARG A 158 -2.83 -17.99 0.61
CA ARG A 158 -1.54 -17.68 -0.05
C ARG A 158 -1.73 -16.62 -1.15
N PRO A 159 -1.01 -15.48 -1.08
CA PRO A 159 -1.14 -14.40 -2.06
C PRO A 159 -0.57 -14.79 -3.44
N TYR A 160 -1.29 -14.41 -4.49
CA TYR A 160 -0.90 -14.62 -5.89
C TYR A 160 -1.24 -13.38 -6.73
N TYR A 161 -0.46 -13.11 -7.76
CA TYR A 161 -0.60 -11.89 -8.56
C TYR A 161 -0.48 -12.20 -10.04
N TRP A 162 -1.11 -11.36 -10.85
CA TRP A 162 -0.89 -11.32 -12.29
C TRP A 162 -0.04 -10.10 -12.62
N ILE A 163 1.04 -10.30 -13.38
CA ILE A 163 1.96 -9.25 -13.83
C ILE A 163 2.09 -9.40 -15.35
N ILE A 164 1.46 -8.52 -16.13
CA ILE A 164 1.55 -8.53 -17.61
C ILE A 164 1.26 -9.94 -18.17
N GLY A 165 0.24 -10.61 -17.63
CA GLY A 165 -0.15 -11.97 -18.04
C GLY A 165 0.68 -13.11 -17.45
N HIS A 166 1.75 -12.84 -16.70
CA HIS A 166 2.47 -13.84 -15.93
C HIS A 166 1.81 -14.04 -14.55
N TYR A 167 1.60 -15.29 -14.16
CA TYR A 167 1.08 -15.66 -12.86
C TYR A 167 2.22 -15.84 -11.86
N PHE A 168 2.24 -15.05 -10.80
CA PHE A 168 3.23 -15.13 -9.74
C PHE A 168 2.57 -15.51 -8.41
N VAL A 169 3.17 -16.41 -7.65
CA VAL A 169 2.67 -16.80 -6.32
C VAL A 169 3.82 -16.68 -5.34
N MET A 170 3.57 -16.04 -4.18
CA MET A 170 4.59 -15.99 -3.12
C MET A 170 5.01 -17.39 -2.68
N PRO A 171 6.25 -17.67 -2.26
CA PRO A 171 6.66 -19.00 -1.79
C PRO A 171 5.73 -19.60 -0.72
N LYS A 172 5.62 -20.94 -0.67
CA LYS A 172 4.81 -21.60 0.36
C LYS A 172 5.52 -21.40 1.71
N ARG A 173 4.77 -21.02 2.75
CA ARG A 173 5.28 -21.04 4.11
C ARG A 173 5.44 -22.49 4.57
N TYR A 174 6.62 -22.86 5.05
CA TYR A 174 6.87 -24.14 5.73
C TYR A 174 6.87 -23.87 7.24
N CYS A 175 5.87 -24.42 7.95
CA CYS A 175 5.92 -24.49 9.41
C CYS A 175 6.50 -25.87 9.76
N ASN A 176 7.50 -25.92 10.65
CA ASN A 176 8.06 -27.20 11.12
C ASN A 176 6.95 -28.06 11.72
N GLY A 177 6.48 -29.09 10.98
CA GLY A 177 5.39 -29.96 11.38
C GLY A 177 4.45 -30.47 10.25
N GLU A 178 4.63 -30.02 9.00
CA GLU A 178 3.97 -30.59 7.80
C GLU A 178 4.97 -31.16 6.81
#